data_AF-A0A1Q7S6R6-F1
#
_entry.id   AF-A0A1Q7S6R6-F1
#
_cell.length_a   1.000
_cell.length_b   1.000
_cell.length_c   1.000
_cell.angle_alpha   90.00
_cell.angle_beta   90.00
_cell.angle_gamma   90.00
#
_symmetry.space_group_name_H-M   'P 1'
#
loop_
_entity.id
_entity.type
_entity.pdbx_description
1 polymer ?
#
loop_
_entity_poly.entity_id
_entity_poly.type
_entity_poly.pdbx_seq_one_letter_code
_entity_poly.pdbx_strand_id
1 'polypeptide(L)'
;MKNLSDIFDEALSDVERARKRLGKGRSKQVTRLDDVDYLKSVSYAWFNSYRKVVLPDVSESSLKKVDDAYRQVLNSTAKNAARATYVTALKRAKSALTALRADVLTVTARKESATLLTPPDFSSIVADEQMRLILVERWMECQKCLGAGAYLAATVMMGGLLEALFMARANQLSDKKPLFSAKSTPMDSKTKKPLQLPEWTLRPYIDVAHEIGWITRSGKDVAAVLRDYRNYVHPEKQRSHGVTLNGHDAKMFWDVTRNLVLQLLGMA
;
A
#
# COMPACT_ATOMS: atom_id res chain seq x y z
N MET A 1 -2.81 7.53 -13.77
CA MET A 1 -2.74 6.12 -14.24
C MET A 1 -4.07 5.45 -13.90
N LYS A 2 -4.70 4.75 -14.83
CA LYS A 2 -5.90 3.94 -14.53
C LYS A 2 -5.47 2.76 -13.65
N ASN A 3 -6.27 2.41 -12.63
CA ASN A 3 -5.98 1.24 -11.81
C ASN A 3 -6.33 -0.05 -12.60
N LEU A 4 -5.83 -1.21 -12.18
CA LEU A 4 -6.06 -2.49 -12.86
C LEU A 4 -7.55 -2.86 -12.94
N SER A 5 -8.35 -2.50 -11.92
CA SER A 5 -9.80 -2.80 -11.92
C SER A 5 -10.51 -2.07 -13.06
N ASP A 6 -10.21 -0.77 -13.24
CA ASP A 6 -10.81 0.05 -14.30
C ASP A 6 -10.49 -0.53 -15.69
N ILE A 7 -9.27 -1.04 -15.88
CA ILE A 7 -8.85 -1.69 -17.14
C ILE A 7 -9.65 -2.96 -17.41
N PHE A 8 -9.86 -3.81 -16.40
CA PHE A 8 -10.69 -5.01 -16.56
C PHE A 8 -12.15 -4.67 -16.83
N ASP A 9 -12.70 -3.66 -16.16
CA ASP A 9 -14.09 -3.23 -16.34
C ASP A 9 -14.31 -2.64 -17.75
N GLU A 10 -13.36 -1.86 -18.27
CA GLU A 10 -13.37 -1.37 -19.65
C GLU A 10 -13.28 -2.50 -20.68
N ALA A 11 -12.31 -3.43 -20.53
CA ALA A 11 -12.15 -4.55 -21.45
C ALA A 11 -13.39 -5.46 -21.47
N LEU A 12 -13.99 -5.73 -20.31
CA LEU A 12 -15.24 -6.51 -20.20
C LEU A 12 -16.42 -5.78 -20.86
N SER A 13 -16.52 -4.46 -20.68
CA SER A 13 -17.54 -3.62 -21.30
C SER A 13 -17.45 -3.68 -22.83
N ASP A 14 -16.24 -3.56 -23.39
CA ASP A 14 -16.02 -3.62 -24.84
C ASP A 14 -16.40 -4.98 -25.45
N VAL A 15 -16.03 -6.09 -24.79
CA VAL A 15 -16.44 -7.44 -25.22
C VAL A 15 -17.96 -7.60 -25.19
N GLU A 16 -18.63 -7.08 -24.16
CA GLU A 16 -20.08 -7.17 -24.04
C GLU A 16 -20.80 -6.27 -25.07
N ARG A 17 -20.28 -5.06 -25.35
CA ARG A 17 -20.77 -4.18 -26.41
C ARG A 17 -20.64 -4.84 -27.78
N ALA A 18 -19.50 -5.46 -28.09
CA ALA A 18 -19.29 -6.22 -29.32
C ALA A 18 -20.30 -7.37 -29.46
N ARG A 19 -20.53 -8.12 -28.38
CA ARG A 19 -21.50 -9.22 -28.37
C ARG A 19 -22.92 -8.73 -28.62
N LYS A 20 -23.34 -7.66 -27.93
CA LYS A 20 -24.67 -7.04 -28.10
C LYS A 20 -24.85 -6.48 -29.51
N ARG A 21 -23.83 -5.86 -30.08
CA ARG A 21 -23.84 -5.34 -31.45
C ARG A 21 -24.09 -6.46 -32.46
N LEU A 22 -23.40 -7.57 -32.33
CA LEU A 22 -23.62 -8.75 -33.17
C LEU A 22 -25.03 -9.35 -33.01
N GLY A 23 -25.58 -9.33 -31.80
CA GLY A 23 -26.94 -9.82 -31.52
C GLY A 23 -28.06 -9.09 -32.28
N LYS A 24 -27.81 -7.87 -32.79
CA LYS A 24 -28.78 -7.10 -33.58
C LYS A 24 -28.80 -7.50 -35.08
N GLY A 25 -27.81 -8.24 -35.55
CA GLY A 25 -27.67 -8.61 -36.96
C GLY A 25 -28.43 -9.89 -37.34
N ARG A 26 -29.07 -9.89 -38.52
CA ARG A 26 -29.89 -11.03 -39.02
C ARG A 26 -29.12 -12.01 -39.93
N SER A 27 -28.11 -11.57 -40.67
CA SER A 27 -27.37 -12.41 -41.65
C SER A 27 -26.44 -13.44 -40.99
N LYS A 28 -26.36 -14.70 -41.43
CA LYS A 28 -25.50 -15.72 -40.80
C LYS A 28 -24.01 -15.32 -40.68
N GLN A 29 -23.48 -14.59 -41.66
CA GLN A 29 -22.11 -14.07 -41.67
C GLN A 29 -22.05 -12.61 -41.24
N VAL A 30 -20.90 -12.20 -40.71
CA VAL A 30 -20.63 -10.78 -40.40
C VAL A 30 -19.85 -10.19 -41.58
N THR A 31 -20.56 -9.45 -42.44
CA THR A 31 -20.01 -8.84 -43.66
C THR A 31 -20.10 -7.33 -43.67
N ARG A 32 -20.86 -6.73 -42.74
CA ARG A 32 -20.96 -5.27 -42.61
C ARG A 32 -19.62 -4.72 -42.15
N LEU A 33 -19.06 -3.79 -42.92
CA LEU A 33 -17.76 -3.19 -42.65
C LEU A 33 -17.69 -2.59 -41.24
N ASP A 34 -18.70 -1.82 -40.83
CA ASP A 34 -18.74 -1.22 -39.49
C ASP A 34 -18.67 -2.24 -38.34
N ASP A 35 -19.27 -3.42 -38.51
CA ASP A 35 -19.26 -4.47 -37.50
C ASP A 35 -17.88 -5.17 -37.47
N VAL A 36 -17.29 -5.39 -38.64
CA VAL A 36 -15.95 -5.95 -38.80
C VAL A 36 -14.90 -5.03 -38.18
N ASP A 37 -14.96 -3.73 -38.48
CA ASP A 37 -13.99 -2.76 -37.98
C ASP A 37 -14.15 -2.51 -36.47
N TYR A 38 -15.39 -2.56 -35.95
CA TYR A 38 -15.61 -2.52 -34.51
C TYR A 38 -14.98 -3.74 -33.81
N LEU A 39 -15.12 -4.95 -34.36
CA LEU A 39 -14.51 -6.17 -33.82
C LEU A 39 -12.96 -6.12 -33.85
N LYS A 40 -12.38 -5.56 -34.92
CA LYS A 40 -10.94 -5.29 -34.99
C LYS A 40 -10.52 -4.31 -33.91
N SER A 41 -11.24 -3.19 -33.75
CA SER A 41 -10.96 -2.17 -32.74
C SER A 41 -10.94 -2.75 -31.33
N VAL A 42 -11.95 -3.55 -30.97
CA VAL A 42 -12.03 -4.24 -29.67
C VAL A 42 -10.82 -5.18 -29.46
N SER A 43 -10.37 -5.86 -30.51
CA SER A 43 -9.19 -6.73 -30.43
C SER A 43 -7.88 -5.95 -30.31
N TYR A 44 -7.74 -4.85 -31.04
CA TYR A 44 -6.56 -3.98 -30.94
C TYR A 44 -6.50 -3.25 -29.61
N ALA A 45 -7.62 -2.82 -29.04
CA ALA A 45 -7.67 -2.23 -27.71
C ALA A 45 -7.07 -3.17 -26.64
N TRP A 46 -7.36 -4.47 -26.73
CA TRP A 46 -6.71 -5.47 -25.89
C TRP A 46 -5.19 -5.51 -26.10
N PHE A 47 -4.70 -5.80 -27.31
CA PHE A 47 -3.27 -6.02 -27.54
C PHE A 47 -2.40 -4.76 -27.38
N ASN A 48 -2.92 -3.60 -27.76
CA ASN A 48 -2.12 -2.38 -27.85
C ASN A 48 -2.26 -1.47 -26.62
N SER A 49 -3.33 -1.64 -25.82
CA SER A 49 -3.61 -0.82 -24.65
C SER A 49 -3.73 -1.67 -23.39
N TYR A 50 -4.80 -2.45 -23.22
CA TYR A 50 -5.09 -3.12 -21.95
C TYR A 50 -4.01 -4.13 -21.55
N ARG A 51 -3.56 -4.96 -22.49
CA ARG A 51 -2.52 -5.99 -22.25
C ARG A 51 -1.22 -5.38 -21.72
N LYS A 52 -0.81 -4.20 -22.22
CA LYS A 52 0.44 -3.55 -21.78
C LYS A 52 0.37 -3.09 -20.32
N VAL A 53 -0.83 -2.74 -19.84
CA VAL A 53 -1.04 -2.30 -18.45
C VAL A 53 -1.13 -3.51 -17.51
N VAL A 54 -1.68 -4.64 -17.98
CA VAL A 54 -1.85 -5.85 -17.16
C VAL A 54 -0.57 -6.69 -17.08
N LEU A 55 0.23 -6.74 -18.16
CA LEU A 55 1.43 -7.59 -18.27
C LEU A 55 2.45 -7.45 -17.12
N PRO A 56 2.75 -6.25 -16.57
CA PRO A 56 3.70 -6.11 -15.47
C PRO A 56 3.29 -6.87 -14.19
N ASP A 57 1.99 -7.11 -14.01
CA ASP A 57 1.42 -7.69 -12.79
C ASP A 57 1.04 -9.17 -12.94
N VAL A 58 1.15 -9.74 -14.15
CA VAL A 58 0.78 -11.14 -14.43
C VAL A 58 1.78 -11.85 -15.34
N SER A 59 1.83 -13.16 -15.25
CA SER A 59 2.64 -13.97 -16.18
C SER A 59 2.04 -13.99 -17.60
N GLU A 60 2.89 -14.13 -18.62
CA GLU A 60 2.41 -14.32 -20.01
C GLU A 60 1.52 -15.56 -20.16
N SER A 61 1.78 -16.62 -19.39
CA SER A 61 0.94 -17.82 -19.37
C SER A 61 -0.49 -17.54 -18.91
N SER A 62 -0.69 -16.60 -17.97
CA SER A 62 -2.01 -16.20 -17.48
C SER A 62 -2.80 -15.44 -18.54
N LEU A 63 -2.12 -14.67 -19.40
CA LEU A 63 -2.74 -13.91 -20.49
C LEU A 63 -3.16 -14.77 -21.68
N LYS A 64 -2.52 -15.94 -21.87
CA LYS A 64 -2.70 -16.78 -23.05
C LYS A 64 -4.16 -17.05 -23.41
N LYS A 65 -5.00 -17.40 -22.42
CA LYS A 65 -6.43 -17.69 -22.66
C LYS A 65 -7.20 -16.47 -23.18
N VAL A 66 -6.85 -15.27 -22.72
CA VAL A 66 -7.44 -14.01 -23.18
C VAL A 66 -6.92 -13.68 -24.58
N ASP A 67 -5.60 -13.77 -24.78
CA ASP A 67 -4.93 -13.51 -26.05
C ASP A 67 -5.47 -14.42 -27.17
N ASP A 68 -5.65 -15.71 -26.91
CA ASP A 68 -6.18 -16.68 -27.88
C ASP A 68 -7.63 -16.34 -28.28
N ALA A 69 -8.46 -15.88 -27.34
CA ALA A 69 -9.83 -15.51 -27.62
C ALA A 69 -9.92 -14.23 -28.49
N TYR A 70 -9.13 -13.20 -28.18
CA TYR A 70 -9.07 -11.98 -29.00
C TYR A 70 -8.42 -12.22 -30.37
N ARG A 71 -7.38 -13.07 -30.46
CA ARG A 71 -6.83 -13.53 -31.75
C ARG A 71 -7.86 -14.25 -32.58
N GLN A 72 -8.71 -15.08 -31.96
CA GLN A 72 -9.80 -15.76 -32.67
C GLN A 72 -10.82 -14.75 -33.25
N VAL A 73 -11.17 -13.70 -32.50
CA VAL A 73 -12.01 -12.59 -33.01
C VAL A 73 -11.34 -11.93 -34.21
N LEU A 74 -10.08 -11.50 -34.06
CA LEU A 74 -9.33 -10.80 -35.10
C LEU A 74 -9.17 -11.65 -36.38
N ASN A 75 -8.76 -12.91 -36.26
CA ASN A 75 -8.58 -13.81 -37.40
C ASN A 75 -9.90 -14.11 -38.13
N SER A 76 -11.02 -14.10 -37.40
CA SER A 76 -12.35 -14.31 -37.99
C SER A 76 -12.75 -13.14 -38.91
N THR A 77 -12.25 -11.92 -38.64
CA THR A 77 -12.51 -10.72 -39.46
C THR A 77 -11.92 -10.82 -40.86
N ALA A 78 -10.81 -11.54 -41.04
CA ALA A 78 -10.18 -11.73 -42.35
C ALA A 78 -10.96 -12.68 -43.27
N LYS A 79 -11.91 -13.47 -42.73
CA LYS A 79 -12.59 -14.56 -43.44
C LYS A 79 -14.11 -14.40 -43.51
N ASN A 80 -14.65 -13.25 -43.10
CA ASN A 80 -16.11 -13.02 -43.02
C ASN A 80 -16.84 -14.19 -42.33
N ALA A 81 -16.30 -14.62 -41.19
CA ALA A 81 -16.77 -15.82 -40.50
C ALA A 81 -18.24 -15.74 -40.07
N ALA A 82 -18.81 -16.89 -39.72
CA ALA A 82 -20.16 -16.94 -39.16
C ALA A 82 -20.25 -16.14 -37.85
N ARG A 83 -21.39 -15.49 -37.60
CA ARG A 83 -21.63 -14.74 -36.35
C ARG A 83 -21.41 -15.60 -35.11
N ALA A 84 -21.79 -16.88 -35.17
CA ALA A 84 -21.60 -17.84 -34.09
C ALA A 84 -20.12 -17.96 -33.68
N THR A 85 -19.17 -17.88 -34.63
CA THR A 85 -17.73 -17.93 -34.36
C THR A 85 -17.30 -16.75 -33.50
N TYR A 86 -17.70 -15.52 -33.86
CA TYR A 86 -17.40 -14.33 -33.09
C TYR A 86 -18.06 -14.35 -31.71
N VAL A 87 -19.33 -14.72 -31.63
CA VAL A 87 -20.05 -14.79 -30.34
C VAL A 87 -19.39 -15.79 -29.40
N THR A 88 -18.93 -16.93 -29.92
CA THR A 88 -18.20 -17.93 -29.14
C THR A 88 -16.85 -17.38 -28.65
N ALA A 89 -16.09 -16.72 -29.53
CA ALA A 89 -14.81 -16.11 -29.17
C ALA A 89 -14.98 -14.99 -28.14
N LEU A 90 -15.99 -14.13 -28.27
CA LEU A 90 -16.29 -13.06 -27.31
C LEU A 90 -16.75 -13.61 -25.96
N LYS A 91 -17.53 -14.68 -25.93
CA LYS A 91 -17.87 -15.38 -24.66
C LYS A 91 -16.62 -15.92 -23.98
N ARG A 92 -15.71 -16.55 -24.75
CA ARG A 92 -14.42 -17.03 -24.23
C ARG A 92 -13.57 -15.89 -23.70
N ALA A 93 -13.48 -14.78 -24.43
CA ALA A 93 -12.75 -13.59 -24.01
C ALA A 93 -13.30 -13.05 -22.67
N LYS A 94 -14.63 -12.92 -22.55
CA LYS A 94 -15.29 -12.49 -21.31
C LYS A 94 -14.93 -13.41 -20.14
N SER A 95 -15.12 -14.72 -20.30
CA SER A 95 -14.81 -15.69 -19.24
C SER A 95 -13.33 -15.67 -18.85
N ALA A 96 -12.43 -15.58 -19.82
CA ALA A 96 -10.99 -15.51 -19.58
C ALA A 96 -10.59 -14.21 -18.86
N LEU A 97 -11.18 -13.07 -19.24
CA LEU A 97 -10.97 -11.78 -18.56
C LEU A 97 -11.47 -11.81 -17.11
N THR A 98 -12.63 -12.39 -16.86
CA THR A 98 -13.17 -12.53 -15.49
C THR A 98 -12.28 -13.42 -14.63
N ALA A 99 -11.81 -14.55 -15.17
CA ALA A 99 -10.89 -15.44 -14.46
C ALA A 99 -9.56 -14.73 -14.18
N LEU A 100 -8.98 -14.05 -15.17
CA LEU A 100 -7.74 -13.30 -15.02
C LEU A 100 -7.87 -12.19 -13.97
N ARG A 101 -9.00 -11.45 -13.92
CA ARG A 101 -9.25 -10.44 -12.88
C ARG A 101 -9.21 -11.06 -11.48
N ALA A 102 -9.85 -12.22 -11.30
CA ALA A 102 -9.83 -12.91 -10.01
C ALA A 102 -8.41 -13.36 -9.64
N ASP A 103 -7.67 -13.93 -10.58
CA ASP A 103 -6.28 -14.35 -10.36
C ASP A 103 -5.40 -13.15 -9.97
N VAL A 104 -5.51 -12.03 -10.68
CA VAL A 104 -4.78 -10.79 -10.38
C VAL A 104 -5.05 -10.33 -8.96
N LEU A 105 -6.32 -10.25 -8.53
CA LEU A 105 -6.68 -9.83 -7.17
C LEU A 105 -6.05 -10.74 -6.10
N THR A 106 -5.96 -12.04 -6.36
CA THR A 106 -5.32 -12.98 -5.43
C THR A 106 -3.79 -12.85 -5.41
N VAL A 107 -3.16 -12.62 -6.58
CA VAL A 107 -1.72 -12.45 -6.69
C VAL A 107 -1.27 -11.13 -6.07
N THR A 108 -2.01 -10.04 -6.30
CA THR A 108 -1.72 -8.74 -5.69
C THR A 108 -1.84 -8.81 -4.17
N ALA A 109 -2.90 -9.42 -3.63
CA ALA A 109 -3.05 -9.59 -2.18
C ALA A 109 -1.92 -10.45 -1.57
N ARG A 110 -1.49 -11.51 -2.26
CA ARG A 110 -0.35 -12.33 -1.82
C ARG A 110 0.98 -11.57 -1.88
N LYS A 111 1.20 -10.80 -2.95
CA LYS A 111 2.40 -9.97 -3.12
C LYS A 111 2.46 -8.88 -2.06
N GLU A 112 1.36 -8.21 -1.78
CA GLU A 112 1.24 -7.26 -0.68
C GLU A 112 1.61 -7.94 0.64
N SER A 113 0.99 -9.07 0.99
CA SER A 113 1.32 -9.80 2.22
C SER A 113 2.78 -10.27 2.28
N ALA A 114 3.40 -10.64 1.16
CA ALA A 114 4.80 -11.07 1.11
C ALA A 114 5.79 -9.89 1.22
N THR A 115 5.36 -8.67 0.89
CA THR A 115 6.17 -7.46 1.04
C THR A 115 6.10 -6.83 2.43
N LEU A 116 5.10 -7.20 3.25
CA LEU A 116 4.99 -6.72 4.61
C LEU A 116 6.04 -7.41 5.49
N LEU A 117 6.85 -6.61 6.15
CA LEU A 117 7.81 -7.06 7.14
C LEU A 117 7.09 -7.53 8.40
N THR A 118 7.52 -8.68 8.91
CA THR A 118 7.05 -9.21 10.19
C THR A 118 7.37 -8.21 11.31
N PRO A 119 6.40 -7.88 12.17
CA PRO A 119 6.67 -7.10 13.38
C PRO A 119 7.73 -7.80 14.25
N PRO A 120 8.64 -7.05 14.89
CA PRO A 120 9.55 -7.64 15.86
C PRO A 120 8.77 -8.11 17.10
N ASP A 121 9.39 -8.98 17.90
CA ASP A 121 8.79 -9.41 19.15
C ASP A 121 8.88 -8.29 20.20
N PHE A 122 7.71 -7.81 20.62
CA PHE A 122 7.58 -6.77 21.65
C PHE A 122 7.54 -7.31 23.08
N SER A 123 7.60 -8.65 23.28
CA SER A 123 7.50 -9.29 24.59
C SER A 123 8.59 -8.85 25.58
N SER A 124 9.76 -8.45 25.09
CA SER A 124 10.89 -7.99 25.90
C SER A 124 10.63 -6.66 26.62
N ILE A 125 9.70 -5.84 26.10
CA ILE A 125 9.37 -4.51 26.66
C ILE A 125 7.90 -4.37 27.07
N VAL A 126 7.02 -5.34 26.73
CA VAL A 126 5.59 -5.31 27.09
C VAL A 126 5.13 -6.69 27.58
N ALA A 127 4.85 -6.78 28.87
CA ALA A 127 4.29 -8.00 29.49
C ALA A 127 2.79 -8.20 29.19
N ASP A 128 2.04 -7.12 29.02
CA ASP A 128 0.61 -7.16 28.70
C ASP A 128 0.35 -7.62 27.25
N GLU A 129 -0.37 -8.72 27.10
CA GLU A 129 -0.71 -9.29 25.80
C GLU A 129 -1.57 -8.37 24.95
N GLN A 130 -2.54 -7.67 25.56
CA GLN A 130 -3.41 -6.78 24.82
C GLN A 130 -2.62 -5.62 24.21
N MET A 131 -1.72 -5.01 24.99
CA MET A 131 -0.84 -3.97 24.48
C MET A 131 0.12 -4.48 23.39
N ARG A 132 0.64 -5.72 23.51
CA ARG A 132 1.47 -6.30 22.42
C ARG A 132 0.70 -6.42 21.11
N LEU A 133 -0.55 -6.89 21.16
CA LEU A 133 -1.40 -6.99 19.96
C LEU A 133 -1.62 -5.62 19.32
N ILE A 134 -1.86 -4.57 20.13
CA ILE A 134 -2.01 -3.20 19.63
C ILE A 134 -0.72 -2.73 18.94
N LEU A 135 0.46 -2.99 19.51
CA LEU A 135 1.74 -2.60 18.89
C LEU A 135 1.98 -3.34 17.56
N VAL A 136 1.65 -4.63 17.49
CA VAL A 136 1.67 -5.44 16.27
C VAL A 136 0.74 -4.85 15.21
N GLU A 137 -0.49 -4.50 15.59
CA GLU A 137 -1.46 -3.88 14.68
C GLU A 137 -0.96 -2.53 14.16
N ARG A 138 -0.38 -1.68 15.02
CA ARG A 138 0.18 -0.37 14.64
C ARG A 138 1.38 -0.49 13.70
N TRP A 139 2.24 -1.48 13.92
CA TRP A 139 3.33 -1.80 12.98
C TRP A 139 2.77 -2.17 11.60
N MET A 140 1.78 -3.07 11.57
CA MET A 140 1.14 -3.50 10.31
C MET A 140 0.40 -2.35 9.62
N GLU A 141 -0.23 -1.47 10.39
CA GLU A 141 -0.92 -0.28 9.86
C GLU A 141 0.04 0.70 9.20
N CYS A 142 1.23 0.95 9.78
CA CYS A 142 2.27 1.76 9.15
C CYS A 142 2.59 1.24 7.74
N GLN A 143 2.76 -0.08 7.61
CA GLN A 143 3.09 -0.71 6.33
C GLN A 143 1.92 -0.69 5.33
N LYS A 144 0.68 -0.86 5.79
CA LYS A 144 -0.52 -0.72 4.96
C LYS A 144 -0.64 0.70 4.41
N CYS A 145 -0.42 1.72 5.24
CA CYS A 145 -0.43 3.12 4.79
C CYS A 145 0.66 3.39 3.75
N LEU A 146 1.87 2.84 3.93
CA LEU A 146 2.95 2.95 2.92
C LEU A 146 2.55 2.30 1.59
N GLY A 147 1.99 1.08 1.63
CA GLY A 147 1.54 0.35 0.43
C GLY A 147 0.40 1.06 -0.31
N ALA A 148 -0.51 1.69 0.43
CA ALA A 148 -1.65 2.43 -0.12
C ALA A 148 -1.31 3.84 -0.63
N GLY A 149 -0.06 4.29 -0.49
CA GLY A 149 0.34 5.65 -0.87
C GLY A 149 -0.09 6.75 0.12
N ALA A 150 -0.58 6.38 1.30
CA ALA A 150 -1.01 7.30 2.35
C ALA A 150 0.19 7.74 3.21
N TYR A 151 1.18 8.38 2.57
CA TYR A 151 2.50 8.65 3.16
C TYR A 151 2.47 9.51 4.43
N LEU A 152 1.63 10.56 4.45
CA LEU A 152 1.49 11.43 5.62
C LEU A 152 0.87 10.65 6.80
N ALA A 153 -0.16 9.85 6.52
CA ALA A 153 -0.77 8.99 7.54
C ALA A 153 0.25 7.97 8.08
N ALA A 154 1.03 7.33 7.21
CA ALA A 154 2.10 6.42 7.62
C ALA A 154 3.09 7.10 8.57
N THR A 155 3.51 8.33 8.25
CA THR A 155 4.48 9.11 9.06
C THR A 155 3.90 9.51 10.42
N VAL A 156 2.62 9.88 10.48
CA VAL A 156 1.90 10.12 11.74
C VAL A 156 1.86 8.86 12.60
N MET A 157 1.50 7.72 11.99
CA MET A 157 1.43 6.43 12.67
C MET A 157 2.78 5.96 13.20
N MET A 158 3.88 6.16 12.45
CA MET A 158 5.24 5.89 12.91
C MET A 158 5.57 6.68 14.19
N GLY A 159 5.18 7.95 14.25
CA GLY A 159 5.37 8.79 15.43
C GLY A 159 4.61 8.26 16.65
N GLY A 160 3.35 7.86 16.48
CA GLY A 160 2.54 7.29 17.56
C GLY A 160 3.05 5.93 18.02
N LEU A 161 3.52 5.09 17.09
CA LEU A 161 4.16 3.81 17.39
C LEU A 161 5.42 4.00 18.24
N LEU A 162 6.29 4.96 17.88
CA LEU A 162 7.48 5.25 18.68
C LEU A 162 7.13 5.76 20.08
N GLU A 163 6.16 6.66 20.22
CA GLU A 163 5.66 7.12 21.53
C GLU A 163 5.24 5.95 22.41
N ALA A 164 4.43 5.02 21.87
CA ALA A 164 3.98 3.84 22.59
C ALA A 164 5.14 2.91 22.99
N LEU A 165 6.13 2.72 22.12
CA LEU A 165 7.29 1.87 22.39
C LEU A 165 8.26 2.47 23.41
N PHE A 166 8.50 3.79 23.37
CA PHE A 166 9.28 4.46 24.41
C PHE A 166 8.60 4.34 25.78
N MET A 167 7.27 4.56 25.82
CA MET A 167 6.49 4.43 27.05
C MET A 167 6.48 2.98 27.57
N ALA A 168 6.33 2.00 26.69
CA ALA A 168 6.42 0.58 27.03
C ALA A 168 7.77 0.24 27.68
N ARG A 169 8.87 0.61 27.03
CA ARG A 169 10.22 0.41 27.57
C ARG A 169 10.41 1.11 28.92
N ALA A 170 9.88 2.33 29.08
CA ALA A 170 9.91 3.05 30.36
C ALA A 170 9.12 2.35 31.46
N ASN A 171 7.99 1.73 31.13
CA ASN A 171 7.19 1.00 32.09
C ASN A 171 7.80 -0.36 32.48
N GLN A 172 8.62 -0.94 31.62
CA GLN A 172 9.34 -2.19 31.89
C GLN A 172 10.50 -2.02 32.88
N LEU A 173 11.05 -0.80 33.04
CA LEU A 173 12.12 -0.56 34.00
C LEU A 173 11.67 -0.81 35.44
N SER A 174 12.47 -1.58 36.18
CA SER A 174 12.33 -1.76 37.62
C SER A 174 12.65 -0.48 38.40
N ASP A 175 13.66 0.27 37.94
CA ASP A 175 14.00 1.60 38.47
C ASP A 175 13.80 2.68 37.40
N LYS A 176 12.81 3.55 37.64
CA LYS A 176 12.47 4.67 36.74
C LYS A 176 13.24 5.95 37.07
N LYS A 177 14.07 5.98 38.12
CA LYS A 177 14.84 7.18 38.49
C LYS A 177 15.63 7.79 37.33
N PRO A 178 16.34 7.02 36.47
CA PRO A 178 17.10 7.60 35.36
C PRO A 178 16.24 8.43 34.40
N LEU A 179 14.98 8.05 34.19
CA LEU A 179 14.04 8.78 33.34
C LEU A 179 13.68 10.14 33.91
N PHE A 180 13.46 10.22 35.22
CA PHE A 180 13.00 11.46 35.88
C PHE A 180 14.15 12.35 36.39
N SER A 181 15.38 11.82 36.46
CA SER A 181 16.58 12.58 36.80
C SER A 181 17.30 13.16 35.57
N ALA A 182 16.91 12.75 34.36
CA ALA A 182 17.47 13.27 33.12
C ALA A 182 17.22 14.78 32.99
N LYS A 183 18.18 15.52 32.44
CA LYS A 183 18.06 16.96 32.17
C LYS A 183 16.91 17.25 31.22
N SER A 184 16.63 16.31 30.31
CA SER A 184 15.58 16.42 29.31
C SER A 184 14.19 16.01 29.81
N THR A 185 14.06 15.66 31.10
CA THR A 185 12.78 15.30 31.71
C THR A 185 11.79 16.44 31.59
N PRO A 186 10.58 16.21 31.04
CA PRO A 186 9.59 17.27 30.91
C PRO A 186 9.01 17.61 32.29
N MET A 187 8.94 18.92 32.57
CA MET A 187 8.46 19.45 33.85
C MET A 187 7.12 20.15 33.66
N ASP A 188 6.22 20.00 34.62
CA ASP A 188 4.98 20.77 34.68
C ASP A 188 5.31 22.27 34.84
N SER A 189 4.67 23.08 34.00
CA SER A 189 5.00 24.51 33.90
C SER A 189 4.66 25.28 35.18
N LYS A 190 3.67 24.83 35.96
CA LYS A 190 3.14 25.50 37.16
C LYS A 190 3.85 25.02 38.43
N THR A 191 3.94 23.71 38.62
CA THR A 191 4.46 23.08 39.84
C THR A 191 5.97 22.83 39.80
N LYS A 192 6.59 22.92 38.63
CA LYS A 192 8.01 22.58 38.38
C LYS A 192 8.38 21.15 38.76
N LYS A 193 7.39 20.26 38.87
CA LYS A 193 7.59 18.82 39.11
C LYS A 193 7.69 18.06 37.79
N PRO A 194 8.39 16.91 37.75
CA PRO A 194 8.40 16.04 36.58
C PRO A 194 6.98 15.60 36.18
N LEU A 195 6.66 15.63 34.89
CA LEU A 195 5.43 15.06 34.36
C LEU A 195 5.43 13.53 34.46
N GLN A 196 4.27 12.92 34.63
CA GLN A 196 4.15 11.45 34.64
C GLN A 196 4.31 10.91 33.21
N LEU A 197 4.78 9.66 33.07
CA LEU A 197 5.05 9.04 31.76
C LEU A 197 3.89 9.16 30.73
N PRO A 198 2.61 9.00 31.09
CA PRO A 198 1.51 9.17 30.14
C PRO A 198 1.38 10.57 29.56
N GLU A 199 1.92 11.58 30.24
CA GLU A 199 1.88 12.99 29.83
C GLU A 199 3.07 13.37 28.92
N TRP A 200 4.02 12.47 28.73
CA TRP A 200 5.17 12.71 27.87
C TRP A 200 4.77 12.61 26.39
N THR A 201 5.24 13.56 25.59
CA THR A 201 5.14 13.51 24.13
C THR A 201 6.41 12.93 23.52
N LEU A 202 6.40 12.66 22.21
CA LEU A 202 7.51 12.00 21.50
C LEU A 202 8.84 12.74 21.69
N ARG A 203 8.81 14.08 21.74
CA ARG A 203 10.04 14.85 21.88
C ARG A 203 10.75 14.57 23.22
N PRO A 204 10.13 14.77 24.40
CA PRO A 204 10.70 14.36 25.67
C PRO A 204 11.19 12.92 25.68
N TYR A 205 10.43 11.99 25.11
CA TYR A 205 10.86 10.60 24.99
C TYR A 205 12.15 10.44 24.20
N ILE A 206 12.26 11.03 23.01
CA ILE A 206 13.48 11.00 22.19
C ILE A 206 14.67 11.60 22.95
N ASP A 207 14.46 12.76 23.57
CA ASP A 207 15.53 13.50 24.24
C ASP A 207 16.07 12.73 25.45
N VAL A 208 15.18 12.23 26.33
CA VAL A 208 15.55 11.43 27.51
C VAL A 208 16.14 10.08 27.08
N ALA A 209 15.53 9.39 26.12
CA ALA A 209 16.01 8.08 25.65
C ALA A 209 17.45 8.15 25.13
N HIS A 210 17.82 9.23 24.45
CA HIS A 210 19.21 9.46 24.06
C HIS A 210 20.11 9.73 25.26
N GLU A 211 19.67 10.59 26.19
CA GLU A 211 20.44 10.95 27.39
C GLU A 211 20.77 9.72 28.26
N ILE A 212 19.84 8.76 28.36
CA ILE A 212 20.03 7.51 29.12
C ILE A 212 20.55 6.34 28.27
N GLY A 213 20.92 6.58 27.01
CA GLY A 213 21.59 5.60 26.14
C GLY A 213 20.69 4.51 25.53
N TRP A 214 19.37 4.70 25.47
CA TRP A 214 18.48 3.78 24.73
C TRP A 214 18.57 3.92 23.22
N ILE A 215 18.90 5.12 22.74
CA ILE A 215 19.07 5.39 21.32
C ILE A 215 20.38 6.14 21.07
N THR A 216 20.96 5.86 19.91
CA THR A 216 22.18 6.53 19.44
C THR A 216 21.92 8.01 19.16
N ARG A 217 23.00 8.79 19.05
CA ARG A 217 22.91 10.20 18.65
C ARG A 217 22.23 10.35 17.28
N SER A 218 22.64 9.54 16.31
CA SER A 218 22.03 9.52 14.98
C SER A 218 20.53 9.17 15.08
N GLY A 219 20.17 8.19 15.92
CA GLY A 219 18.78 7.83 16.21
C GLY A 219 17.95 9.02 16.72
N LYS A 220 18.50 9.79 17.67
CA LYS A 220 17.86 11.02 18.16
C LYS A 220 17.62 12.02 17.04
N ASP A 221 18.66 12.31 16.25
CA ASP A 221 18.60 13.37 15.24
C ASP A 221 17.56 13.02 14.16
N VAL A 222 17.50 11.76 13.70
CA VAL A 222 16.50 11.34 12.71
C VAL A 222 15.09 11.21 13.29
N ALA A 223 14.96 10.82 14.56
CA ALA A 223 13.65 10.76 15.24
C ALA A 223 13.05 12.16 15.40
N ALA A 224 13.87 13.18 15.64
CA ALA A 224 13.43 14.57 15.69
C ALA A 224 12.86 15.04 14.34
N VAL A 225 13.50 14.66 13.23
CA VAL A 225 13.01 14.95 11.87
C VAL A 225 11.68 14.23 11.62
N LEU A 226 11.59 12.92 11.89
CA LEU A 226 10.35 12.16 11.76
C LEU A 226 9.19 12.82 12.52
N ARG A 227 9.44 13.22 13.78
CA ARG A 227 8.49 13.94 14.61
C ARG A 227 8.04 15.25 13.97
N ASP A 228 8.94 16.00 13.36
CA ASP A 228 8.57 17.27 12.69
C ASP A 228 7.72 17.02 11.45
N TYR A 229 8.02 15.98 10.68
CA TYR A 229 7.23 15.62 9.50
C TYR A 229 5.83 15.09 9.85
N ARG A 230 5.69 14.36 10.96
CA ARG A 230 4.37 13.93 11.46
C ARG A 230 3.43 15.11 11.72
N ASN A 231 3.97 16.26 12.11
CA ASN A 231 3.19 17.46 12.43
C ASN A 231 2.60 18.14 11.18
N TYR A 232 2.97 17.71 9.97
CA TYR A 232 2.30 18.15 8.74
C TYR A 232 0.89 17.56 8.55
N VAL A 233 0.42 16.75 9.50
CA VAL A 233 -1.02 16.47 9.66
C VAL A 233 -1.84 17.75 9.81
N HIS A 234 -1.23 18.86 10.26
CA HIS A 234 -1.84 20.18 10.26
C HIS A 234 -1.65 20.86 8.88
N PRO A 235 -2.71 21.04 8.07
CA PRO A 235 -2.57 21.49 6.68
C PRO A 235 -1.92 22.87 6.53
N GLU A 236 -2.22 23.80 7.43
CA GLU A 236 -1.64 25.15 7.38
C GLU A 236 -0.12 25.14 7.61
N LYS A 237 0.36 24.26 8.50
CA LYS A 237 1.80 24.07 8.74
C LYS A 237 2.47 23.46 7.52
N GLN A 238 1.80 22.52 6.85
CA GLN A 238 2.30 21.95 5.60
C GLN A 238 2.39 23.01 4.50
N ARG A 239 1.34 23.83 4.35
CA ARG A 239 1.26 24.91 3.36
C ARG A 239 2.36 25.95 3.57
N SER A 240 2.52 26.44 4.80
CA SER A 240 3.50 27.50 5.11
C SER A 240 4.94 27.04 4.93
N HIS A 241 5.23 25.77 5.19
CA HIS A 241 6.57 25.20 5.01
C HIS A 241 6.82 24.67 3.59
N GLY A 242 5.79 24.58 2.73
CA GLY A 242 5.92 24.08 1.36
C GLY A 242 6.33 22.60 1.27
N VAL A 243 6.01 21.80 2.28
CA VAL A 243 6.46 20.39 2.35
C VAL A 243 5.49 19.46 1.63
N THR A 244 6.05 18.61 0.76
CA THR A 244 5.33 17.50 0.13
C THR A 244 6.04 16.20 0.47
N LEU A 245 5.33 15.31 1.16
CA LEU A 245 5.87 14.00 1.54
C LEU A 245 5.55 12.97 0.45
N ASN A 246 6.58 12.42 -0.17
CA ASN A 246 6.43 11.39 -1.21
C ASN A 246 6.73 9.98 -0.65
N GLY A 247 6.60 8.96 -1.52
CA GLY A 247 6.80 7.57 -1.12
C GLY A 247 8.24 7.18 -0.81
N HIS A 248 9.23 7.88 -1.36
CA HIS A 248 10.64 7.68 -1.00
C HIS A 248 10.90 8.20 0.42
N ASP A 249 10.45 9.41 0.73
CA ASP A 249 10.62 10.02 2.06
C ASP A 249 9.97 9.17 3.16
N ALA A 250 8.74 8.70 2.92
CA ALA A 250 8.02 7.88 3.89
C ALA A 250 8.67 6.50 4.10
N LYS A 251 9.28 5.91 3.07
CA LYS A 251 10.06 4.67 3.20
C LYS A 251 11.35 4.89 4.00
N MET A 252 12.04 6.01 3.77
CA MET A 252 13.20 6.39 4.58
C MET A 252 12.82 6.55 6.06
N PHE A 253 11.70 7.24 6.34
CA PHE A 253 11.15 7.36 7.69
C PHE A 253 10.74 6.03 8.31
N TRP A 254 10.24 5.10 7.50
CA TRP A 254 9.95 3.75 7.95
C TRP A 254 11.22 3.01 8.36
N ASP A 255 12.27 3.04 7.55
CA ASP A 255 13.55 2.40 7.86
C ASP A 255 14.16 2.97 9.14
N VAL A 256 14.09 4.29 9.33
CA VAL A 256 14.48 4.96 10.58
C VAL A 256 13.65 4.45 11.76
N THR A 257 12.33 4.38 11.61
CA THR A 257 11.43 3.90 12.66
C THR A 257 11.79 2.47 13.06
N ARG A 258 12.01 1.57 12.10
CA ARG A 258 12.42 0.19 12.38
C ARG A 258 13.73 0.13 13.17
N ASN A 259 14.73 0.91 12.78
CA ASN A 259 16.02 0.95 13.49
C ASN A 259 15.88 1.45 14.94
N LEU A 260 15.02 2.45 15.18
CA LEU A 260 14.71 2.92 16.53
C LEU A 260 13.99 1.84 17.34
N VAL A 261 13.05 1.11 16.75
CA VAL A 261 12.39 -0.03 17.40
C VAL A 261 13.43 -1.07 17.82
N LEU A 262 14.37 -1.44 16.96
CA LEU A 262 15.42 -2.42 17.30
C LEU A 262 16.31 -1.94 18.44
N GLN A 263 16.71 -0.66 18.46
CA GLN A 263 17.45 -0.06 19.58
C GLN A 263 16.64 -0.13 20.89
N LEU A 264 15.34 0.18 20.83
CA LEU A 264 14.43 0.07 21.98
C LEU A 264 14.17 -1.36 22.44
N LEU A 265 14.39 -2.36 21.60
CA LEU A 265 14.34 -3.77 21.99
C LEU A 265 15.70 -4.29 22.47
N GLY A 266 16.77 -3.48 22.41
CA GLY A 266 18.14 -3.91 22.75
C GLY A 266 18.73 -4.87 21.72
N MET A 267 18.28 -4.80 20.47
CA MET A 267 18.65 -5.71 19.37
C MET A 267 19.56 -5.04 18.32
N ALA A 268 20.13 -3.87 18.63
CA ALA A 268 20.89 -3.03 17.71
C ALA A 268 22.39 -3.02 18.03
#